data_AF-A0A318V337-F1
#
_entry.id   AF-A0A318V337-F1
#
_cell.length_a   1.000
_cell.length_b   1.000
_cell.length_c   1.000
_cell.angle_alpha   90.00
_cell.angle_beta   90.00
_cell.angle_gamma   90.00
#
_symmetry.space_group_name_H-M   'P 1'
#
loop_
_entity.id
_entity.type
_entity.pdbx_description
1 polymer ?
#
loop_
_entity_poly.entity_id
_entity_poly.type
_entity_poly.pdbx_seq_one_letter_code
_entity_poly.pdbx_strand_id
1 'polypeptide(L)'
;MSQTAGDIAKSLVDYAPLIGAIIAGFFTVSGILIANYLNNKSQISLHKLSLQKSRVEVRTNKAELLYLSVSRWHEMAIFSYMNHFEFFKGKVSFDQVIKKGYGDERTKDDLKHMEMIINLYYPDLKIHYDGLMAVRTELSDFMLESSPQKHSIDDFYKNIKKFNGSYRKLIDKLSESVING
;
A
#
# COMPACT_ATOMS: atom_id res chain seq x y z
N MET A 1 -19.32 -77.86 -36.23
CA MET A 1 -18.71 -76.88 -35.29
C MET A 1 -17.74 -75.89 -35.96
N SER A 2 -17.38 -76.05 -37.26
CA SER A 2 -16.46 -75.14 -37.96
C SER A 2 -17.12 -73.86 -38.53
N GLN A 3 -18.38 -73.95 -38.97
CA GLN A 3 -19.09 -72.84 -39.63
C GLN A 3 -19.44 -71.68 -38.68
N THR A 4 -19.74 -71.99 -37.42
CA THR A 4 -20.04 -71.01 -36.36
C THR A 4 -18.85 -70.11 -36.00
N ALA A 5 -17.61 -70.60 -36.13
CA ALA A 5 -16.42 -69.79 -35.82
C ALA A 5 -16.11 -68.76 -36.93
N GLY A 6 -16.37 -69.11 -38.20
CA GLY A 6 -16.18 -68.22 -39.35
C GLY A 6 -17.19 -67.08 -39.41
N ASP A 7 -18.45 -67.35 -39.04
CA ASP A 7 -19.51 -66.33 -39.02
C ASP A 7 -19.30 -65.31 -37.89
N ILE A 8 -18.81 -65.76 -36.72
CA ILE A 8 -18.42 -64.88 -35.61
C ILE A 8 -17.21 -63.99 -35.99
N ALA A 9 -16.23 -64.56 -36.69
CA ALA A 9 -15.05 -63.80 -37.15
C ALA A 9 -15.43 -62.73 -38.19
N LYS A 10 -16.34 -63.03 -39.11
CA LYS A 10 -16.82 -62.08 -40.11
C LYS A 10 -17.65 -60.96 -39.48
N SER A 11 -18.52 -61.26 -38.52
CA SER A 11 -19.28 -60.23 -37.81
C SER A 11 -18.37 -59.30 -36.99
N LEU A 12 -17.31 -59.83 -36.36
CA LEU A 12 -16.32 -59.03 -35.64
C LEU A 12 -15.57 -58.06 -36.54
N VAL A 13 -15.23 -58.47 -37.76
CA VAL A 13 -14.58 -57.60 -38.77
C VAL A 13 -15.54 -56.49 -39.24
N ASP A 14 -16.82 -56.79 -39.42
CA ASP A 14 -17.83 -55.82 -39.85
C ASP A 14 -18.14 -54.76 -38.76
N TYR A 15 -18.06 -55.12 -37.47
CA TYR A 15 -18.25 -54.19 -36.35
C TYR A 15 -16.96 -53.48 -35.88
N ALA A 16 -15.78 -53.93 -36.30
CA ALA A 16 -14.50 -53.35 -35.89
C ALA A 16 -14.38 -51.84 -36.17
N PRO A 17 -14.82 -51.30 -37.33
CA PRO A 17 -14.81 -49.86 -37.59
C PRO A 17 -15.72 -49.07 -36.64
N LEU A 18 -16.88 -49.63 -36.28
CA LEU A 18 -17.83 -49.01 -35.36
C LEU A 18 -17.26 -48.95 -33.94
N ILE A 19 -16.67 -50.05 -33.46
CA ILE A 19 -16.01 -50.12 -32.15
C ILE A 19 -14.84 -49.13 -32.11
N GLY A 20 -14.03 -49.07 -33.17
CA GLY A 20 -12.93 -48.12 -33.30
C GLY A 20 -13.40 -46.66 -33.23
N ALA A 21 -14.49 -46.32 -33.92
CA ALA A 21 -15.08 -44.98 -33.89
C ALA A 21 -15.63 -44.60 -32.50
N ILE A 22 -16.25 -45.55 -31.78
CA ILE A 22 -16.74 -45.31 -30.41
C ILE A 22 -15.57 -45.05 -29.46
N ILE A 23 -14.52 -45.86 -29.54
CA ILE A 23 -13.32 -45.71 -28.71
C ILE A 23 -12.64 -44.36 -29.00
N ALA A 24 -12.48 -44.01 -30.28
CA ALA A 24 -11.91 -42.73 -30.70
C ALA A 24 -12.76 -41.54 -30.21
N GLY A 25 -14.09 -41.63 -30.33
CA GLY A 25 -15.02 -40.63 -29.81
C GLY A 25 -14.90 -40.46 -28.30
N PHE A 26 -14.83 -41.57 -27.55
CA PHE A 26 -14.65 -41.56 -26.10
C PHE A 26 -13.33 -40.88 -25.69
N PHE A 27 -12.21 -41.22 -26.33
CA PHE A 27 -10.93 -40.58 -26.04
C PHE A 27 -10.92 -39.10 -26.43
N THR A 28 -11.59 -38.71 -27.51
CA THR A 28 -11.70 -37.31 -27.94
C THR A 28 -12.46 -36.47 -26.91
N VAL A 29 -13.64 -36.95 -26.47
CA VAL A 29 -14.44 -36.26 -25.44
C VAL A 29 -13.67 -36.20 -24.12
N SER A 30 -13.04 -37.31 -23.71
CA SER A 30 -12.22 -37.35 -22.50
C SER A 30 -11.05 -36.37 -22.55
N GLY A 31 -10.36 -36.29 -23.70
CA GLY A 31 -9.27 -35.35 -23.94
C GLY A 31 -9.74 -33.89 -23.84
N ILE A 32 -10.88 -33.55 -24.44
CA ILE A 32 -11.49 -32.21 -24.34
C ILE A 32 -11.85 -31.88 -22.89
N LEU A 33 -12.46 -32.82 -22.15
CA LEU A 33 -12.83 -32.60 -20.75
C LEU A 33 -11.59 -32.37 -19.86
N ILE A 34 -10.53 -33.16 -20.05
CA ILE A 34 -9.26 -32.99 -19.32
C ILE A 34 -8.61 -31.66 -19.69
N ALA A 35 -8.53 -31.33 -20.98
CA ALA A 35 -7.95 -30.08 -21.45
C ALA A 35 -8.71 -28.87 -20.90
N ASN A 36 -10.05 -28.90 -20.91
CA ASN A 36 -10.89 -27.85 -20.34
C ASN A 36 -10.70 -27.73 -18.83
N TYR A 37 -10.64 -28.85 -18.10
CA TYR A 37 -10.39 -28.84 -16.66
C TYR A 37 -9.03 -28.23 -16.30
N LEU A 38 -7.97 -28.65 -16.99
CA LEU A 38 -6.62 -28.12 -16.79
C LEU A 38 -6.52 -26.64 -17.18
N ASN A 39 -7.14 -26.24 -18.29
CA ASN A 39 -7.20 -24.85 -18.73
C ASN A 39 -7.92 -23.97 -17.71
N ASN A 40 -9.10 -24.39 -17.22
CA ASN A 40 -9.85 -23.66 -16.20
C ASN A 40 -9.05 -23.52 -14.89
N LYS A 41 -8.42 -24.61 -14.44
CA LYS A 41 -7.56 -24.59 -13.24
C LYS A 41 -6.37 -23.63 -13.42
N SER A 42 -5.73 -23.65 -14.58
CA SER A 42 -4.63 -22.76 -14.94
C SER A 42 -5.08 -21.29 -14.93
N GLN A 43 -6.21 -20.98 -15.58
CA GLN A 43 -6.77 -19.64 -15.63
C GLN A 43 -7.10 -19.09 -14.24
N ILE A 44 -7.70 -19.92 -13.37
CA ILE A 44 -7.97 -19.53 -11.98
C ILE A 44 -6.66 -19.23 -11.23
N SER A 45 -5.63 -20.05 -11.42
CA SER A 45 -4.32 -19.83 -10.80
C SER A 45 -3.66 -18.55 -11.29
N LEU A 46 -3.68 -18.30 -12.60
CA LEU A 46 -3.14 -17.08 -13.21
C LEU A 46 -3.91 -15.84 -12.73
N HIS A 47 -5.23 -15.93 -12.63
CA HIS A 47 -6.05 -14.84 -12.11
C HIS A 47 -5.72 -14.53 -10.64
N LYS A 48 -5.57 -15.56 -9.79
CA LYS A 48 -5.15 -15.38 -8.40
C LYS A 48 -3.77 -14.72 -8.29
N LEU A 49 -2.80 -15.16 -9.10
CA LEU A 49 -1.47 -14.57 -9.14
C LEU A 49 -1.51 -13.10 -9.61
N SER A 50 -2.33 -12.81 -10.62
CA SER A 50 -2.55 -11.45 -11.12
C SER A 50 -3.15 -10.53 -10.04
N LEU A 51 -4.14 -11.01 -9.29
CA LEU A 51 -4.71 -10.28 -8.16
C LEU A 51 -3.69 -10.04 -7.04
N GLN A 52 -2.86 -11.04 -6.72
CA GLN A 52 -1.79 -10.88 -5.73
C GLN A 52 -0.77 -9.83 -6.16
N LYS A 53 -0.29 -9.92 -7.41
CA LYS A 53 0.64 -8.94 -7.99
C LYS A 53 0.05 -7.52 -7.96
N SER A 54 -1.20 -7.38 -8.40
CA SER A 54 -1.90 -6.09 -8.39
C SER A 54 -2.03 -5.50 -6.97
N ARG A 55 -2.32 -6.34 -5.97
CA ARG A 55 -2.38 -5.89 -4.56
C ARG A 55 -1.04 -5.39 -4.07
N VAL A 56 0.05 -6.12 -4.36
CA VAL A 56 1.41 -5.71 -3.99
C VAL A 56 1.77 -4.39 -4.68
N GLU A 57 1.54 -4.28 -5.99
CA GLU A 57 1.80 -3.04 -6.75
C GLU A 57 1.03 -1.84 -6.19
N VAL A 58 -0.28 -2.00 -5.93
CA VAL A 58 -1.08 -0.94 -5.32
C VAL A 58 -0.52 -0.57 -3.96
N ARG A 59 -0.16 -1.56 -3.13
CA ARG A 59 0.39 -1.31 -1.80
C ARG A 59 1.71 -0.54 -1.89
N THR A 60 2.67 -0.97 -2.71
CA THR A 60 3.95 -0.29 -2.95
C THR A 60 3.75 1.15 -3.42
N ASN A 61 2.89 1.36 -4.43
CA ASN A 61 2.58 2.70 -4.93
C ASN A 61 2.00 3.60 -3.83
N LYS A 62 1.16 3.05 -2.94
CA LYS A 62 0.61 3.81 -1.81
C LYS A 62 1.66 4.10 -0.73
N ALA A 63 2.64 3.23 -0.53
CA ALA A 63 3.77 3.54 0.36
C ALA A 63 4.62 4.69 -0.17
N GLU A 64 4.95 4.69 -1.47
CA GLU A 64 5.72 5.77 -2.09
C GLU A 64 4.97 7.11 -1.96
N LEU A 65 3.67 7.13 -2.26
CA LEU A 65 2.83 8.31 -2.09
C LEU A 65 2.81 8.78 -0.63
N LEU A 66 2.66 7.86 0.32
CA LEU A 66 2.68 8.19 1.75
C LEU A 66 4.03 8.78 2.15
N TYR A 67 5.15 8.16 1.74
CA TYR A 67 6.50 8.64 2.02
C TYR A 67 6.69 10.08 1.54
N LEU A 68 6.30 10.36 0.29
CA LEU A 68 6.41 11.69 -0.30
C LEU A 68 5.55 12.72 0.43
N SER A 69 4.30 12.37 0.73
CA SER A 69 3.39 13.25 1.49
C SER A 69 3.91 13.56 2.89
N VAL A 70 4.37 12.54 3.64
CA VAL A 70 4.92 12.73 5.00
C VAL A 70 6.20 13.56 4.96
N SER A 71 7.11 13.28 4.02
CA SER A 71 8.38 14.02 3.88
C SER A 71 8.15 15.49 3.55
N ARG A 72 7.32 15.77 2.54
CA ARG A 72 6.96 17.15 2.16
C ARG A 72 6.31 17.89 3.32
N TRP A 73 5.31 17.27 3.95
CA TRP A 73 4.63 17.87 5.09
C TRP A 73 5.60 18.15 6.25
N HIS A 74 6.53 17.23 6.54
CA HIS A 74 7.54 17.38 7.59
C HIS A 74 8.49 18.55 7.30
N GLU A 75 9.02 18.67 6.09
CA GLU A 75 9.88 19.77 5.68
C GLU A 75 9.20 21.13 5.88
N MET A 76 7.94 21.22 5.47
CA MET A 76 7.13 22.45 5.64
C MET A 76 6.86 22.77 7.11
N ALA A 77 6.55 21.74 7.91
CA ALA A 77 6.37 21.90 9.34
C ALA A 77 7.66 22.41 10.01
N ILE A 78 8.82 21.82 9.67
CA ILE A 78 10.12 22.25 10.19
C ILE A 78 10.44 23.68 9.78
N PHE A 79 10.20 24.05 8.52
CA PHE A 79 10.38 25.43 8.08
C PHE A 79 9.54 26.41 8.92
N SER A 80 8.28 26.09 9.17
CA SER A 80 7.40 26.88 10.03
C SER A 80 7.91 26.98 11.47
N TYR A 81 8.35 25.86 12.05
CA TYR A 81 8.92 25.82 13.39
C TYR A 81 10.22 26.63 13.51
N MET A 82 11.09 26.59 12.50
CA MET A 82 12.32 27.38 12.49
C MET A 82 12.03 28.89 12.43
N ASN A 83 11.01 29.33 11.70
CA ASN A 83 10.61 30.74 11.69
C ASN A 83 10.14 31.19 13.08
N HIS A 84 9.32 30.38 13.76
CA HIS A 84 8.90 30.67 15.13
C HIS A 84 10.06 30.60 16.12
N PHE A 85 11.05 29.74 15.88
CA PHE A 85 12.25 29.67 16.72
C PHE A 85 13.07 30.96 16.66
N GLU A 86 13.18 31.59 15.49
CA GLU A 86 13.83 32.90 15.37
C GLU A 86 13.00 34.03 16.03
N PHE A 87 11.66 33.90 16.08
CA PHE A 87 10.80 34.78 16.89
C PHE A 87 11.06 34.61 18.39
N PHE A 88 11.20 33.38 18.88
CA PHE A 88 11.61 33.10 20.27
C PHE A 88 12.95 33.74 20.64
N LYS A 89 13.87 33.89 19.67
CA LYS A 89 15.15 34.58 19.86
C LYS A 89 15.06 36.10 19.78
N GLY A 90 13.89 36.67 19.52
CA GLY A 90 13.70 38.11 19.31
C GLY A 90 14.32 38.66 18.02
N LYS A 91 14.65 37.79 17.05
CA LYS A 91 15.30 38.21 15.79
C LYS A 91 14.32 38.65 14.72
N VAL A 92 13.08 38.19 14.81
CA VAL A 92 11.97 38.55 13.91
C VAL A 92 10.73 38.82 14.74
N SER A 93 9.83 39.67 14.25
CA SER A 93 8.52 39.89 14.89
C SER A 93 7.54 38.76 14.56
N PHE A 94 6.49 38.60 15.37
CA PHE A 94 5.44 37.61 15.11
C PHE A 94 4.77 37.84 13.75
N ASP A 95 4.46 39.10 13.40
CA ASP A 95 3.91 39.46 12.08
C ASP A 95 4.81 39.01 10.91
N GLN A 96 6.13 39.10 11.07
CA GLN A 96 7.07 38.63 10.04
C GLN A 96 7.04 37.11 9.90
N VAL A 97 6.86 36.38 11.00
CA VAL A 97 6.70 34.92 10.98
C VAL A 97 5.41 34.52 10.28
N ILE A 98 4.29 35.17 10.61
CA ILE A 98 3.00 34.90 9.97
C ILE A 98 3.05 35.21 8.48
N LYS A 99 3.61 36.35 8.07
CA LYS A 99 3.78 36.70 6.64
C LYS A 99 4.65 35.69 5.88
N LYS A 100 5.65 35.09 6.53
CA LYS A 100 6.48 34.01 5.94
C LYS A 100 5.78 32.65 5.94
N GLY A 101 4.84 32.43 6.86
CA GLY A 101 4.10 31.17 7.04
C GLY A 101 2.81 31.05 6.22
N TYR A 102 2.25 32.17 5.74
CA TYR A 102 1.14 32.19 4.78
C TYR A 102 1.65 31.76 3.41
N GLY A 103 1.68 30.45 3.15
CA GLY A 103 2.24 29.98 1.89
C GLY A 103 2.09 28.52 1.52
N ASP A 104 1.17 27.73 2.09
CA ASP A 104 0.62 26.61 1.32
C ASP A 104 -0.64 25.97 1.92
N GLU A 105 -1.78 26.18 1.26
CA GLU A 105 -3.01 25.41 1.51
C GLU A 105 -2.82 23.90 1.25
N ARG A 106 -1.80 23.52 0.47
CA ARG A 106 -1.44 22.13 0.14
C ARG A 106 -1.17 21.26 1.37
N THR A 107 -0.77 21.84 2.50
CA THR A 107 -0.46 21.10 3.73
C THR A 107 -1.68 20.45 4.41
N LYS A 108 -2.87 21.05 4.26
CA LYS A 108 -4.11 20.48 4.82
C LYS A 108 -4.55 19.24 4.05
N ASP A 109 -4.38 19.27 2.74
CA ASP A 109 -4.70 18.12 1.88
C ASP A 109 -3.73 16.97 2.12
N ASP A 110 -2.45 17.28 2.36
CA ASP A 110 -1.45 16.26 2.72
C ASP A 110 -1.82 15.52 4.00
N LEU A 111 -2.27 16.19 5.05
CA LEU A 111 -2.65 15.52 6.31
C LEU A 111 -3.79 14.53 6.14
N LYS A 112 -4.86 14.94 5.43
CA LYS A 112 -6.00 14.05 5.14
C LYS A 112 -5.60 12.89 4.24
N HIS A 113 -4.75 13.16 3.25
CA HIS A 113 -4.27 12.12 2.34
C HIS A 113 -3.41 11.08 3.06
N MET A 114 -2.50 11.54 3.94
CA MET A 114 -1.70 10.64 4.79
C MET A 114 -2.58 9.76 5.66
N GLU A 115 -3.55 10.37 6.37
CA GLU A 115 -4.48 9.63 7.23
C GLU A 115 -5.29 8.59 6.43
N MET A 116 -5.79 8.96 5.26
CA MET A 116 -6.52 8.05 4.37
C MET A 116 -5.66 6.86 3.92
N ILE A 117 -4.42 7.11 3.46
CA ILE A 117 -3.53 6.02 3.02
C ILE A 117 -3.22 5.07 4.17
N ILE A 118 -2.91 5.62 5.35
CA ILE A 118 -2.59 4.82 6.55
C ILE A 118 -3.79 3.95 6.92
N ASN A 119 -4.98 4.52 7.01
CA ASN A 119 -6.17 3.77 7.42
C ASN A 119 -6.55 2.66 6.42
N LEU A 120 -6.33 2.86 5.11
CA LEU A 120 -6.74 1.90 4.08
C LEU A 120 -5.67 0.85 3.75
N TYR A 121 -4.39 1.22 3.75
CA TYR A 121 -3.30 0.38 3.22
C TYR A 121 -2.24 0.00 4.26
N TYR A 122 -2.09 0.80 5.32
CA TYR A 122 -1.05 0.62 6.34
C TYR A 122 -1.58 0.86 7.76
N PRO A 123 -2.62 0.13 8.20
CA PRO A 123 -3.24 0.35 9.51
C PRO A 123 -2.28 0.06 10.67
N ASP A 124 -1.25 -0.74 10.45
CA ASP A 124 -0.15 -1.01 11.36
C ASP A 124 0.68 0.25 11.68
N LEU A 125 0.76 1.22 10.76
CA LEU A 125 1.47 2.48 10.98
C LEU A 125 0.67 3.48 11.80
N LYS A 126 -0.62 3.24 12.06
CA LYS A 126 -1.51 4.19 12.72
C LYS A 126 -1.00 4.66 14.07
N ILE A 127 -0.45 3.74 14.89
CA ILE A 127 0.11 4.09 16.19
C ILE A 127 1.28 5.08 16.09
N HIS A 128 2.12 4.94 15.06
CA HIS A 128 3.27 5.81 14.83
C HIS A 128 2.84 7.18 14.29
N TYR A 129 1.83 7.18 13.41
CA TYR A 129 1.22 8.41 12.90
C TYR A 129 0.51 9.21 13.99
N ASP A 130 -0.32 8.56 14.80
CA ASP A 130 -1.02 9.21 15.91
C ASP A 130 -0.01 9.79 16.93
N GLY A 131 1.09 9.08 17.17
CA GLY A 131 2.20 9.58 17.98
C GLY A 131 2.87 10.84 17.40
N LEU A 132 3.11 10.86 16.08
CA LEU A 132 3.64 12.04 15.38
C LEU A 132 2.65 13.23 15.45
N MET A 133 1.35 12.97 15.27
CA MET A 133 0.31 13.99 15.37
C MET A 133 0.17 14.55 16.79
N ALA A 134 0.32 13.72 17.82
CA ALA A 134 0.33 14.18 19.21
C ALA A 134 1.46 15.20 19.47
N VAL A 135 2.68 14.90 19.02
CA VAL A 135 3.82 15.83 19.17
C VAL A 135 3.63 17.10 18.35
N ARG A 136 3.02 17.02 17.16
CA ARG A 136 2.64 18.20 16.37
C ARG A 136 1.66 19.09 17.15
N THR A 137 0.69 18.50 17.84
CA THR A 137 -0.26 19.24 18.68
C THR A 137 0.46 19.93 19.85
N GLU A 138 1.39 19.25 20.53
CA GLU A 138 2.23 19.88 21.55
C GLU A 138 3.03 21.07 21.00
N LEU A 139 3.56 20.97 19.77
CA LEU A 139 4.29 22.05 19.11
C LEU A 139 3.41 23.26 18.77
N SER A 140 2.09 23.09 18.66
CA SER A 140 1.20 24.19 18.29
C SER A 140 1.13 25.28 19.37
N ASP A 141 1.37 24.94 20.64
CA ASP A 141 1.42 25.89 21.74
C ASP A 141 2.59 26.87 21.63
N PHE A 142 3.67 26.50 20.93
CA PHE A 142 4.83 27.37 20.66
C PHE A 142 4.61 28.31 19.48
N MET A 143 3.50 28.17 18.76
CA MET A 143 3.23 28.92 17.52
C MET A 143 2.37 30.17 17.76
N LEU A 144 2.04 30.45 19.03
CA LEU A 144 1.25 31.62 19.42
C LEU A 144 2.14 32.84 19.66
N GLU A 145 1.59 34.04 19.48
CA GLU A 145 2.31 35.28 19.76
C GLU A 145 2.78 35.38 21.23
N SER A 146 1.94 34.92 22.16
CA SER A 146 2.25 34.93 23.60
C SER A 146 3.25 33.85 24.04
N SER A 147 3.68 32.95 23.16
CA SER A 147 4.46 31.75 23.53
C SER A 147 5.79 32.05 24.23
N PRO A 148 6.60 33.05 23.79
CA PRO A 148 7.86 33.38 24.45
C PRO A 148 7.72 33.83 25.91
N GLN A 149 6.51 34.21 26.35
CA GLN A 149 6.22 34.59 27.73
C GLN A 149 5.90 33.36 28.62
N LYS A 150 5.52 32.24 28.00
CA LYS A 150 5.00 31.04 28.69
C LYS A 150 5.93 29.84 28.59
N HIS A 151 6.78 29.81 27.57
CA HIS A 151 7.63 28.67 27.25
C HIS A 151 9.07 29.09 27.06
N SER A 152 10.00 28.21 27.44
CA SER A 152 11.42 28.42 27.18
C SER A 152 11.79 28.06 25.74
N ILE A 153 12.84 28.67 25.22
CA ILE A 153 13.42 28.31 23.93
C ILE A 153 13.97 26.88 23.92
N ASP A 154 14.47 26.40 25.06
CA ASP A 154 15.01 25.05 25.24
C ASP A 154 13.90 24.00 25.13
N ASP A 155 12.72 24.28 25.71
CA ASP A 155 11.55 23.41 25.59
C ASP A 155 11.06 23.35 24.13
N PHE A 156 11.10 24.48 23.42
CA PHE A 156 10.73 24.49 22.01
C PHE A 156 11.68 23.61 21.19
N TYR A 157 13.00 23.77 21.39
CA TYR A 157 14.00 22.95 20.73
C TYR A 157 13.85 21.45 21.04
N LYS A 158 13.57 21.12 22.30
CA LYS A 158 13.30 19.74 22.74
C LYS A 158 12.09 19.14 22.04
N ASN A 159 11.00 19.91 21.89
CA ASN A 159 9.79 19.45 21.18
C ASN A 159 10.03 19.27 19.68
N ILE A 160 10.80 20.16 19.03
CA ILE A 160 11.21 19.98 17.62
C ILE A 160 12.03 18.69 17.46
N LYS A 161 12.93 18.39 18.41
CA LYS A 161 13.70 17.13 18.40
C LYS A 161 12.79 15.90 18.57
N LYS A 162 11.79 15.97 19.46
CA LYS A 162 10.78 14.91 19.65
C LYS A 162 9.95 14.69 18.37
N PHE A 163 9.59 15.77 17.69
CA PHE A 163 8.87 15.72 16.42
C PHE A 163 9.68 15.03 15.32
N ASN A 164 10.94 15.43 15.14
CA ASN A 164 11.87 14.78 14.21
C ASN A 164 12.08 13.30 14.53
N GLY A 165 12.18 12.94 15.82
CA GLY A 165 12.27 11.55 16.25
C GLY A 165 11.02 10.74 15.91
N SER A 166 9.84 11.32 16.09
CA SER A 166 8.56 10.65 15.77
C SER A 166 8.37 10.49 14.26
N TYR A 167 8.79 11.49 13.47
CA TYR A 167 8.82 11.42 12.00
C TYR A 167 9.71 10.27 11.52
N ARG A 168 10.95 10.17 12.03
CA ARG A 168 11.86 9.07 11.67
C ARG A 168 11.27 7.70 11.99
N LYS A 169 10.69 7.53 13.18
CA LYS A 169 10.02 6.27 13.54
C LYS A 169 8.91 5.89 12.57
N LEU A 170 8.10 6.85 12.11
CA LEU A 170 7.05 6.58 11.13
C LEU A 170 7.64 6.14 9.78
N ILE A 171 8.69 6.81 9.30
CA ILE A 171 9.36 6.47 8.04
C ILE A 171 10.08 5.11 8.10
N ASP A 172 10.77 4.83 9.22
CA ASP A 172 11.44 3.54 9.43
C ASP A 172 10.41 2.41 9.40
N LYS A 173 9.27 2.60 10.08
CA LYS A 173 8.18 1.62 10.09
C LYS A 173 7.50 1.45 8.75
N LEU A 174 7.27 2.54 8.02
CA LEU A 174 6.78 2.47 6.63
C LEU A 174 7.72 1.62 5.76
N SER A 175 9.02 1.82 5.89
CA SER A 175 10.03 1.06 5.14
C SER A 175 10.01 -0.42 5.49
N GLU A 176 9.89 -0.77 6.78
CA GLU A 176 9.72 -2.16 7.23
C GLU A 176 8.44 -2.80 6.68
N SER A 177 7.32 -2.07 6.68
CA SER A 177 6.04 -2.57 6.18
C SER A 177 6.03 -2.81 4.67
N VAL A 178 6.87 -2.11 3.91
CA VAL A 178 7.08 -2.35 2.47
C VAL A 178 7.97 -3.57 2.22
N ILE A 179 8.98 -3.81 3.05
CA ILE A 179 9.87 -4.97 2.91
C ILE A 179 9.16 -6.28 3.28
N ASN A 180 8.28 -6.23 4.29
CA ASN A 180 7.63 -7.41 4.85
C ASN A 180 6.23 -7.69 4.26
N GLY A 181 5.67 -6.78 3.45
CA GLY A 181 4.29 -6.81 2.96
C GLY A 181 4.14 -7.26 1.52
#